data_AF-A0A2Z6ETN1-F1
#
_entry.id   AF-A0A2Z6ETN1-F1
#
_cell.length_a   1.000
_cell.length_b   1.000
_cell.length_c   1.000
_cell.angle_alpha   90.00
_cell.angle_beta   90.00
_cell.angle_gamma   90.00
#
_symmetry.space_group_name_H-M   'P 1'
#
loop_
_entity.id
_entity.type
_entity.pdbx_description
1 polymer ?
#
loop_
_entity_poly.entity_id
_entity_poly.type
_entity_poly.pdbx_seq_one_letter_code
_entity_poly.pdbx_strand_id
1 'polypeptide(L)'
;MAYPISEDTIASEFNLLEIAESPGLDPSKQEAHRLSKFAYWLPQGGYVDIKIRPNKNIANDPCYLFTPDFSHCSLIVHKKNVNDYRVRHVEGGKEDEPYHDLPEHIAP
;
A
#
# COMPACT_ATOMS: atom_id res chain seq x y z
N MET A 1 14.20 10.82 -32.34
CA MET A 1 13.01 11.58 -31.94
C MET A 1 13.11 11.78 -30.44
N ALA A 2 13.37 13.00 -29.99
CA ALA A 2 13.44 13.33 -28.56
C ALA A 2 12.06 13.84 -28.14
N TYR A 3 11.50 13.26 -27.09
CA TYR A 3 10.24 13.75 -26.52
C TYR A 3 10.50 15.09 -25.82
N PRO A 4 9.67 16.12 -26.05
CA PRO A 4 9.79 17.37 -25.31
C PRO A 4 9.45 17.10 -23.84
N ILE A 5 10.36 17.47 -22.95
CA ILE A 5 10.11 17.48 -21.50
C ILE A 5 9.15 18.63 -21.25
N SER A 6 7.89 18.32 -20.88
CA SER A 6 6.91 19.34 -20.52
C SER A 6 7.32 20.00 -19.20
N GLU A 7 7.58 21.31 -19.24
CA GLU A 7 7.96 22.15 -18.09
C GLU A 7 6.87 22.23 -16.99
N ASP A 8 5.70 21.63 -17.20
CA ASP A 8 4.59 21.57 -16.22
C ASP A 8 4.55 20.30 -15.37
N THR A 9 5.61 19.49 -15.36
CA THR A 9 5.70 18.39 -14.39
C THR A 9 6.13 18.96 -13.04
N ILE A 10 5.23 19.69 -12.37
CA ILE A 10 5.35 19.85 -10.91
C ILE A 10 5.33 18.43 -10.39
N ALA A 11 6.47 17.93 -9.90
CA ALA A 11 6.53 16.69 -9.17
C ALA A 11 5.65 16.83 -7.93
N SER A 12 4.37 16.54 -8.08
CA SER A 12 3.45 16.43 -6.97
C SER A 12 4.03 15.36 -6.07
N GLU A 13 4.11 15.63 -4.76
CA GLU A 13 4.41 14.59 -3.78
C GLU A 13 3.46 13.42 -4.02
N PHE A 14 4.01 12.31 -4.50
CA PHE A 14 3.27 11.06 -4.62
C PHE A 14 3.61 10.22 -3.40
N ASN A 15 2.58 9.67 -2.75
CA ASN A 15 2.79 8.81 -1.61
C ASN A 15 3.31 7.46 -2.14
N LEU A 16 4.59 7.19 -1.90
CA LEU A 16 5.19 5.89 -2.18
C LEU A 16 4.83 4.95 -1.02
N LEU A 17 4.25 3.80 -1.35
CA LEU A 17 4.13 2.69 -0.40
C LEU A 17 5.51 2.04 -0.27
N GLU A 18 6.11 2.11 0.92
CA GLU A 18 7.35 1.42 1.24
C GLU A 18 7.03 0.06 1.88
N ILE A 19 7.59 -1.01 1.35
CA ILE A 19 7.54 -2.34 1.97
C ILE A 19 8.70 -2.41 2.96
N ALA A 20 8.38 -2.41 4.25
CA ALA A 20 9.37 -2.59 5.31
C ALA A 20 9.46 -4.07 5.67
N GLU A 21 10.61 -4.70 5.41
CA GLU A 21 10.92 -6.03 5.94
C GLU A 21 11.43 -5.90 7.37
N SER A 22 10.81 -6.59 8.32
CA SER A 22 11.36 -6.66 9.69
C SER A 22 12.47 -7.70 9.73
N PRO A 23 13.72 -7.35 10.07
CA PRO A 23 14.72 -8.36 10.38
C PRO A 23 14.23 -9.16 11.59
N GLY A 24 14.36 -10.48 11.56
CA GLY A 24 13.94 -11.34 12.67
C GLY A 24 14.55 -10.85 13.99
N LEU A 25 13.69 -10.33 14.89
CA LEU A 25 14.12 -9.66 16.12
C LEU A 25 13.86 -10.57 17.32
N ASP A 26 14.87 -10.73 18.17
CA ASP A 26 14.72 -11.16 19.57
C ASP A 26 14.35 -9.91 20.41
N PRO A 27 13.08 -9.70 20.78
CA PRO A 27 12.65 -8.44 21.35
C PRO A 27 12.75 -8.49 22.87
N SER A 28 13.79 -7.87 23.43
CA SER A 28 13.62 -7.31 24.77
C SER A 28 12.46 -6.31 24.74
N LYS A 29 11.66 -6.23 25.82
CA LYS A 29 10.43 -5.40 25.86
C LYS A 29 10.67 -3.92 25.51
N GLN A 30 11.88 -3.39 25.76
CA GLN A 30 12.24 -2.01 25.47
C GLN A 30 12.59 -1.78 23.99
N GLU A 31 13.27 -2.74 23.35
CA GLU A 31 13.56 -2.69 21.91
C GLU A 31 12.28 -2.81 21.10
N ALA A 32 11.38 -3.72 21.51
CA ALA A 32 10.08 -3.94 20.89
C ALA A 32 9.22 -2.67 20.85
N HIS A 33 9.21 -1.90 21.96
CA HIS A 33 8.47 -0.65 22.03
C HIS A 33 9.06 0.42 21.10
N ARG A 34 10.40 0.53 21.03
CA ARG A 34 11.07 1.49 20.12
C ARG A 34 10.84 1.20 18.65
N LEU A 35 10.72 -0.07 18.29
CA LEU A 35 10.52 -0.51 16.91
C LEU A 35 9.05 -0.58 16.50
N SER A 36 8.12 -0.48 17.46
CA SER A 36 6.69 -0.51 17.17
C SER A 36 6.27 0.63 16.23
N LYS A 37 5.48 0.29 15.21
CA LYS A 37 4.93 1.22 14.22
C LYS A 37 3.42 1.08 14.19
N PHE A 38 2.71 2.21 14.06
CA PHE A 38 1.28 2.19 13.72
C PHE A 38 1.14 1.84 12.25
N ALA A 39 0.41 0.76 11.97
CA ALA A 39 0.25 0.22 10.63
C ALA A 39 -1.19 -0.28 10.42
N TYR A 40 -1.59 -0.31 9.15
CA TYR A 40 -2.73 -1.11 8.71
C TYR A 40 -2.33 -2.58 8.62
N TRP A 41 -3.26 -3.48 8.90
CA TRP A 41 -3.08 -4.91 8.69
C TRP A 41 -3.82 -5.36 7.42
N LEU A 42 -3.09 -5.94 6.48
CA LEU A 42 -3.61 -6.49 5.25
C LEU A 42 -3.46 -8.02 5.26
N PRO A 43 -4.54 -8.78 5.48
CA PRO A 43 -4.48 -10.24 5.41
C PRO A 43 -4.31 -10.71 3.96
N GLN A 44 -3.61 -11.84 3.78
CA GLN A 44 -3.49 -12.53 2.49
C GLN A 44 -4.86 -12.91 1.91
N GLY A 45 -5.05 -12.69 0.61
CA GLY A 45 -6.32 -12.87 -0.09
C GLY A 45 -7.41 -11.84 0.28
N GLY A 46 -7.11 -10.93 1.21
CA GLY A 46 -8.03 -9.93 1.71
C GLY A 46 -7.78 -8.53 1.17
N TYR A 47 -8.40 -7.55 1.83
CA TYR A 47 -8.22 -6.14 1.51
C TYR A 47 -8.24 -5.28 2.78
N VAL A 48 -7.64 -4.10 2.68
CA VAL A 48 -7.76 -3.05 3.68
C VAL A 48 -7.91 -1.69 2.99
N ASP A 49 -8.73 -0.81 3.58
CA ASP A 49 -8.88 0.56 3.11
C ASP A 49 -7.90 1.44 3.87
N ILE A 50 -6.99 2.12 3.15
CA ILE A 50 -5.97 3.02 3.72
C ILE A 50 -6.19 4.46 3.28
N LYS A 51 -5.79 5.42 4.12
CA LYS A 51 -5.87 6.84 3.76
C LYS A 51 -4.90 7.17 2.61
N ILE A 52 -5.38 7.93 1.63
CA ILE A 52 -4.57 8.42 0.51
C ILE A 52 -3.46 9.34 1.02
N ARG A 53 -3.76 10.17 2.02
CA ARG A 53 -2.83 11.10 2.66
C ARG A 53 -2.87 10.91 4.18
N PRO A 54 -2.05 10.01 4.75
CA PRO A 54 -1.87 9.97 6.19
C PRO A 54 -1.27 11.29 6.67
N ASN A 55 -1.76 11.81 7.77
CA ASN A 55 -1.28 13.01 8.42
C ASN A 55 -0.10 12.66 9.34
N LYS A 56 1.11 12.87 8.83
CA LYS A 56 2.37 12.62 9.56
C LYS A 56 2.51 13.42 10.87
N ASN A 57 1.70 14.46 11.09
CA ASN A 57 1.70 15.24 12.33
C ASN A 57 0.85 14.61 13.43
N ILE A 58 0.06 13.58 13.12
CA ILE A 58 -0.72 12.82 14.11
C ILE A 58 0.11 11.60 14.49
N ALA A 59 0.56 11.54 15.74
CA ALA A 59 1.50 10.52 16.23
C ALA A 59 1.02 9.07 16.02
N ASN A 60 -0.29 8.83 15.94
CA ASN A 60 -0.89 7.51 15.82
C ASN A 60 -1.56 7.27 14.46
N ASP A 61 -1.38 8.16 13.48
CA ASP A 61 -1.96 7.95 12.14
C ASP A 61 -1.09 6.95 11.36
N PRO A 62 -1.61 5.76 11.03
CA PRO A 62 -0.82 4.69 10.42
C PRO A 62 -0.27 5.11 9.05
N CYS A 63 1.06 5.04 8.93
CA CYS A 63 1.79 5.32 7.69
C CYS A 63 2.33 4.04 7.03
N TYR A 64 2.19 2.90 7.69
CA TYR A 64 2.72 1.62 7.24
C TYR A 64 1.59 0.64 6.93
N LEU A 65 1.89 -0.34 6.09
CA LEU A 65 1.03 -1.47 5.77
C LEU A 65 1.80 -2.75 6.09
N PHE A 66 1.26 -3.56 6.98
CA PHE A 66 1.81 -4.88 7.29
C PHE A 66 0.96 -5.96 6.64
N THR A 67 1.64 -6.97 6.12
CA THR A 67 1.03 -8.13 5.48
C THR A 67 1.86 -9.37 5.80
N PRO A 68 1.23 -10.54 6.03
CA PRO A 68 1.98 -11.78 6.16
C PRO A 68 2.54 -12.21 4.80
N ASP A 69 3.58 -13.05 4.83
CA ASP A 69 4.00 -13.96 3.75
C ASP A 69 3.88 -13.41 2.32
N PHE A 70 4.52 -12.27 2.04
CA PHE A 70 4.38 -11.56 0.76
C PHE A 70 5.23 -12.13 -0.40
N SER A 71 5.88 -13.28 -0.20
CA SER A 71 6.71 -13.91 -1.22
C SER A 71 5.88 -14.37 -2.42
N HIS A 72 6.25 -13.95 -3.62
CA HIS A 72 5.52 -14.21 -4.87
C HIS A 72 4.08 -13.67 -4.89
N CYS A 73 3.75 -12.72 -4.02
CA CYS A 73 2.44 -12.07 -3.98
C CYS A 73 2.49 -10.68 -4.60
N SER A 74 1.32 -10.12 -4.89
CA SER A 74 1.17 -8.78 -5.47
C SER A 74 0.22 -7.92 -4.65
N LEU A 75 0.45 -6.59 -4.66
CA LEU A 75 -0.51 -5.62 -4.14
C LEU A 75 -1.28 -4.99 -5.29
N ILE A 76 -2.61 -5.05 -5.21
CA ILE A 76 -3.48 -4.28 -6.10
C ILE A 76 -4.08 -3.12 -5.32
N VAL A 77 -3.92 -1.92 -5.85
CA VAL A 77 -4.42 -0.68 -5.24
C VAL A 77 -5.46 -0.06 -6.15
N HIS A 78 -6.66 0.19 -5.62
CA HIS A 78 -7.66 1.00 -6.31
C HIS A 78 -8.09 2.20 -5.49
N LYS A 79 -8.40 3.29 -6.16
CA LYS A 79 -8.99 4.47 -5.54
C LYS A 79 -10.45 4.19 -5.21
N LYS A 80 -10.75 3.97 -3.93
CA LYS A 80 -12.11 3.72 -3.46
C LYS A 80 -12.94 5.00 -3.46
N ASN A 81 -12.36 6.10 -2.98
CA ASN A 81 -13.00 7.41 -2.94
C ASN A 81 -11.94 8.55 -2.92
N VAL A 82 -12.35 9.77 -2.59
CA VAL A 82 -11.44 10.95 -2.54
C VAL A 82 -10.41 10.90 -1.39
N ASN A 83 -10.66 10.09 -0.37
CA ASN A 83 -9.87 10.01 0.86
C ASN A 83 -9.16 8.67 1.05
N ASP A 84 -9.65 7.59 0.44
CA ASP A 84 -9.19 6.23 0.72
C ASP A 84 -8.78 5.48 -0.57
N TYR A 85 -7.67 4.75 -0.46
CA TYR A 85 -7.33 3.63 -1.34
C TYR A 85 -7.84 2.33 -0.72
N ARG A 86 -8.20 1.36 -1.55
CA ARG A 86 -8.34 -0.03 -1.12
C ARG A 86 -7.18 -0.82 -1.69
N VAL A 87 -6.45 -1.48 -0.79
CA VAL A 87 -5.30 -2.32 -1.11
C VAL A 87 -5.70 -3.77 -0.92
N ARG A 88 -5.40 -4.63 -1.89
CA ARG A 88 -5.59 -6.07 -1.84
C ARG A 88 -4.24 -6.78 -1.82
N HIS A 89 -4.13 -7.82 -1.00
CA HIS A 89 -3.02 -8.77 -1.07
C HIS A 89 -3.48 -9.95 -1.91
N VAL A 90 -2.87 -10.06 -3.08
CA VAL A 90 -3.17 -11.08 -4.08
C VAL A 90 -2.08 -12.14 -4.06
N GLU A 91 -2.49 -13.39 -3.92
CA GLU A 91 -1.57 -14.53 -3.96
C GLU A 91 -0.99 -14.69 -5.37
N GLY A 92 0.24 -15.20 -5.47
CA GLY A 92 0.88 -15.46 -6.75
C GLY A 92 0.06 -16.38 -7.65
N GLY A 93 -0.07 -16.01 -8.92
CA GLY A 93 -0.87 -16.76 -9.90
C GLY A 93 -2.37 -16.46 -9.85
N LYS A 94 -2.80 -15.49 -9.04
CA LYS A 94 -4.19 -15.01 -8.93
C LYS A 94 -4.33 -13.53 -9.25
N GLU A 95 -3.38 -12.95 -9.98
CA GLU A 95 -3.34 -11.52 -10.28
C GLU A 95 -4.59 -11.03 -11.05
N ASP A 96 -5.21 -11.92 -11.82
CA ASP A 96 -6.41 -11.63 -12.62
C ASP A 96 -7.73 -11.76 -11.84
N GLU A 97 -7.76 -12.56 -10.76
CA GLU A 97 -8.99 -12.83 -9.99
C GLU A 97 -9.68 -11.55 -9.47
N PRO A 98 -8.95 -10.53 -8.96
CA PRO A 98 -9.57 -9.31 -8.46
C PRO A 98 -10.25 -8.45 -9.53
N TYR A 99 -10.00 -8.72 -10.81
CA TYR A 99 -10.61 -8.02 -11.94
C TYR A 99 -11.78 -8.78 -12.55
N HIS A 100 -11.99 -10.06 -12.21
CA HIS A 100 -13.09 -10.87 -12.76
C HIS A 100 -14.49 -10.35 -12.39
N ASP A 101 -14.62 -9.65 -11.26
CA ASP A 101 -15.90 -9.07 -10.81
C ASP A 101 -16.11 -7.62 -11.25
N LEU A 102 -15.17 -7.05 -12.02
CA LEU A 102 -15.34 -5.70 -12.55
C LEU A 102 -16.14 -5.76 -13.86
N PRO A 103 -17.19 -4.94 -14.02
CA PRO A 103 -17.87 -4.84 -15.30
C PRO A 103 -16.85 -4.45 -16.38
N GLU A 104 -16.88 -5.15 -17.53
CA GLU A 104 -16.07 -4.84 -18.70
C GLU A 104 -16.14 -3.33 -18.99
N HIS A 105 -15.04 -2.65 -18.71
CA HIS A 105 -14.54 -1.47 -19.39
C HIS A 105 -15.60 -0.40 -19.78
N ILE A 106 -15.88 0.56 -18.88
CA ILE A 106 -16.22 1.91 -19.37
C ILE A 106 -14.89 2.56 -19.74
N ALA A 107 -14.52 2.46 -21.02
CA ALA A 107 -13.44 3.24 -21.61
C ALA A 107 -13.77 4.73 -21.49
N PRO A 108 -12.78 5.62 -21.27
CA PRO A 108 -12.92 7.03 -21.66
C PRO A 108 -12.99 7.18 -23.19
#